data_AF-A0A2T5C6K0-F1
#
_entry.id   AF-A0A2T5C6K0-F1
#
_cell.length_a   1.000
_cell.length_b   1.000
_cell.length_c   1.000
_cell.angle_alpha   90.00
_cell.angle_beta   90.00
_cell.angle_gamma   90.00
#
_symmetry.space_group_name_H-M   'P 1'
#
loop_
_entity.id
_entity.type
_entity.pdbx_description
1 polymer ?
#
loop_
_entity_poly.entity_id
_entity_poly.type
_entity_poly.pdbx_seq_one_letter_code
_entity_poly.pdbx_strand_id
1 'polypeptide(L)' 'MSQEELAEKARLHRTYIGMIERAEKNITLINIEKVANALEINLSEIFNDL' A
#
# COMPACT_ATOMS: atom_id res chain seq x y z
N MET A 1 0.23 7.66 9.92
CA MET A 1 1.45 7.07 9.33
C MET A 1 1.86 7.91 8.13
N SER A 2 3.15 8.20 7.97
CA SER A 2 3.66 8.91 6.78
C SER A 2 3.90 7.97 5.59
N GLN A 3 4.01 8.50 4.36
CA GLN A 3 4.37 7.68 3.18
C GLN A 3 5.74 6.99 3.33
N GLU A 4 6.70 7.65 3.98
CA GLU A 4 8.02 7.07 4.27
C GLU A 4 7.89 5.88 5.22
N GLU A 5 7.14 6.07 6.31
CA GLU A 5 6.89 5.04 7.32
C GLU A 5 6.13 3.84 6.72
N LEU A 6 5.13 4.09 5.86
CA LEU A 6 4.40 3.03 5.16
C LEU A 6 5.30 2.26 4.19
N ALA A 7 6.11 2.99 3.42
CA ALA A 7 7.04 2.40 2.47
C ALA A 7 8.05 1.49 3.17
N GLU A 8 8.61 1.95 4.29
CA GLU A 8 9.52 1.17 5.14
C GLU A 8 8.85 -0.11 5.65
N LYS A 9 7.67 0.00 6.27
CA LYS A 9 6.92 -1.16 6.80
C LYS A 9 6.52 -2.15 5.70
N ALA A 10 6.09 -1.66 4.54
CA ALA A 10 5.67 -2.49 3.40
C ALA A 10 6.85 -3.04 2.58
N ARG A 11 8.11 -2.64 2.89
CA ARG A 11 9.31 -2.93 2.08
C ARG A 11 9.11 -2.51 0.61
N LEU A 12 8.57 -1.31 0.44
CA LEU A 12 8.33 -0.65 -0.85
C LEU A 12 9.11 0.66 -0.90
N HIS A 13 9.33 1.20 -2.10
CA HIS A 13 9.97 2.50 -2.24
C HIS A 13 8.94 3.60 -1.94
N ARG A 14 9.32 4.65 -1.20
CA ARG A 14 8.39 5.76 -0.91
C ARG A 14 7.78 6.38 -2.17
N THR A 15 8.57 6.54 -3.23
CA THR A 15 8.04 7.07 -4.50
C THR A 15 6.98 6.15 -5.11
N TYR A 16 7.09 4.83 -4.93
CA TYR A 16 6.10 3.87 -5.40
C TYR A 16 4.79 3.98 -4.61
N ILE A 17 4.84 4.14 -3.28
CA ILE A 17 3.65 4.43 -2.47
C ILE A 17 2.97 5.71 -2.97
N GLY A 18 3.73 6.79 -3.18
CA GLY A 18 3.18 8.04 -3.70
C GLY A 18 2.57 7.90 -5.10
N MET A 19 3.15 7.10 -5.99
CA MET A 19 2.59 6.82 -7.33
C MET A 19 1.24 6.08 -7.24
N ILE A 20 1.09 5.16 -6.28
CA ILE A 20 -0.16 4.42 -6.06
C ILE A 20 -1.25 5.37 -5.54
N GLU A 21 -0.94 6.19 -4.53
CA GLU A 21 -1.91 7.14 -3.95
C GLU A 21 -2.40 8.18 -4.96
N ARG A 22 -1.55 8.56 -5.95
CA ARG A 22 -1.92 9.45 -7.06
C ARG A 22 -2.51 8.75 -8.28
N ALA A 23 -2.74 7.43 -8.21
CA ALA A 23 -3.20 6.60 -9.32
C ALA A 23 -2.31 6.67 -10.59
N GLU A 24 -1.04 7.03 -10.44
CA GLU A 24 -0.06 7.06 -11.55
C GLU A 24 0.39 5.65 -11.93
N LYS A 25 0.23 4.68 -11.03
CA LYS A 25 0.65 3.29 -11.25
C LYS A 25 -0.37 2.30 -10.68
N ASN A 26 -0.71 1.31 -11.50
CA ASN A 26 -1.50 0.16 -11.05
C ASN A 26 -0.66 -0.73 -10.12
N ILE A 27 -1.14 -0.90 -8.89
CA ILE A 27 -0.53 -1.77 -7.89
C ILE A 27 -0.86 -3.24 -8.18
N THR A 28 0.11 -4.14 -8.02
CA THR A 28 -0.12 -5.59 -8.11
C THR A 28 -0.72 -6.12 -6.81
N LEU A 29 -1.48 -7.22 -6.87
CA LEU A 29 -2.08 -7.83 -5.67
C LEU A 29 -1.04 -8.14 -4.58
N ILE A 30 0.15 -8.63 -4.97
CA ILE A 30 1.27 -8.90 -4.04
C ILE A 30 1.68 -7.63 -3.28
N ASN A 31 1.68 -6.47 -3.93
CA ASN A 31 2.05 -5.22 -3.29
C ASN A 31 0.89 -4.63 -2.47
N ILE A 32 -0.37 -4.91 -2.84
CA ILE A 32 -1.53 -4.58 -2.00
C ILE A 32 -1.45 -5.38 -0.68
N GLU A 33 -1.12 -6.67 -0.75
CA GLU A 33 -0.92 -7.52 0.44
C GLU A 33 0.18 -6.98 1.36
N LYS A 34 1.31 -6.53 0.80
CA LYS A 34 2.37 -5.87 1.60
C LYS A 34 1.88 -4.61 2.30
N VAL A 35 1.07 -3.80 1.62
CA VAL A 35 0.49 -2.58 2.20
C VAL A 35 -0.52 -2.93 3.30
N ALA A 36 -1.40 -3.92 3.09
CA ALA A 36 -2.33 -4.41 4.11
C ALA A 36 -1.59 -4.90 5.36
N ASN A 37 -0.55 -5.72 5.19
CA ASN A 37 0.29 -6.20 6.28
C ASN A 37 1.00 -5.05 7.02
N ALA A 38 1.49 -4.04 6.30
CA ALA A 38 2.12 -2.85 6.89
C ALA A 38 1.14 -1.95 7.66
N LEU A 39 -0.14 -1.99 7.30
CA LEU A 39 -1.24 -1.30 7.95
C LEU A 39 -1.87 -2.12 9.09
N GLU A 40 -1.45 -3.37 9.29
CA GLU A 40 -2.03 -4.30 10.28
C GLU A 40 -3.53 -4.56 10.08
N ILE A 41 -3.98 -4.58 8.81
CA ILE A 41 -5.36 -4.88 8.42
C ILE A 41 -5.41 -6.13 7.53
N ASN A 42 -6.57 -6.77 7.46
CA ASN A 42 -6.81 -7.83 6.49
C ASN A 42 -6.85 -7.25 5.06
N LEU A 43 -6.34 -8.01 4.09
CA LEU A 43 -6.35 -7.61 2.69
C LEU A 43 -7.76 -7.27 2.17
N SER A 44 -8.79 -7.96 2.67
CA SER A 44 -10.18 -7.69 2.30
C SER A 44 -10.64 -6.28 2.71
N GLU A 45 -10.09 -5.72 3.79
CA GLU A 45 -10.50 -4.40 4.29
C GLU A 45 -10.16 -3.27 3.33
N ILE A 46 -9.17 -3.47 2.45
CA ILE A 46 -8.83 -2.52 1.38
C ILE A 46 -9.96 -2.38 0.35
N PHE A 47 -10.83 -3.38 0.23
CA PHE A 47 -11.88 -3.43 -0.78
C PHE A 47 -13.30 -3.34 -0.19
N ASN A 48 -13.45 -3.01 1.10
CA ASN A 48 -14.76 -3.01 1.77
C ASN A 48 -15.77 -2.00 1.19
N ASP A 49 -15.30 -0.94 0.53
CA ASP A 49 -16.14 0.13 -0.05
C ASP A 49 -16.35 -0.02 -1.57
N LEU A 50 -16.04 -1.18 -2.14
CA LEU A 50 -16.39 -1.59 -3.52
C LEU A 50 -17.74 -2.31 -3.56
#